data_AF-H5TCF5-F1
#
_entry.id   AF-H5TCF5-F1
#
_cell.length_a   1.000
_cell.length_b   1.000
_cell.length_c   1.000
_cell.angle_alpha   90.00
_cell.angle_beta   90.00
_cell.angle_gamma   90.00
#
_symmetry.space_group_name_H-M   'P 1'
#
loop_
_entity.id
_entity.type
_entity.pdbx_description
1 polymer ?
#
loop_
_entity_poly.entity_id
_entity_poly.type
_entity_poly.pdbx_seq_one_letter_code
_entity_poly.pdbx_strand_id
1 'polypeptide(L)'
;MIRKSTLVIAVLFAVGLAGCASTQPPRDVDTIQSSKSKTLTDPKITESDGNSLEITYAEISMGFDSSCNPYQSFSDELNDCSQLPENVKVMAIAHCEVKDKKAVFHGSGKNLLQMTVSKFTCETKNS
;
A
#
# COMPACT_ATOMS: atom_id res chain seq x y z
N MET A 1 60.18 -10.19 3.65
CA MET A 1 58.98 -11.06 3.76
C MET A 1 57.75 -10.16 3.79
N ILE A 2 57.32 -9.66 2.64
CA ILE A 2 56.07 -10.06 1.97
C ILE A 2 54.93 -10.32 2.96
N ARG A 3 54.04 -9.32 3.02
CA ARG A 3 52.57 -9.38 2.88
C ARG A 3 51.88 -10.48 3.67
N LYS A 4 50.87 -10.08 4.46
CA LYS A 4 49.56 -10.76 4.69
C LYS A 4 49.04 -10.46 6.10
N SER A 5 48.86 -9.20 6.51
CA SER A 5 48.16 -8.97 7.80
C SER A 5 47.46 -7.62 7.95
N THR A 6 47.10 -6.97 6.85
CA THR A 6 46.34 -5.70 6.91
C THR A 6 45.26 -5.61 5.84
N LEU A 7 44.96 -6.72 5.16
CA LEU A 7 44.01 -6.76 4.04
C LEU A 7 42.73 -7.56 4.34
N VAL A 8 42.57 -8.08 5.57
CA VAL A 8 41.41 -8.92 5.92
C VAL A 8 40.29 -8.11 6.59
N ILE A 9 40.58 -6.95 7.18
CA ILE A 9 39.58 -6.20 7.96
C ILE A 9 38.75 -5.24 7.08
N ALA A 10 39.23 -4.86 5.90
CA ALA A 10 38.54 -3.89 5.04
C ALA A 10 37.43 -4.47 4.14
N VAL A 11 37.31 -5.79 4.02
CA VAL A 11 36.34 -6.43 3.10
C VAL A 11 35.02 -6.79 3.80
N LEU A 12 34.98 -6.83 5.13
CA LEU A 12 33.81 -7.22 5.91
C LEU A 12 32.75 -6.11 6.11
N PHE A 13 33.02 -4.88 5.64
CA PHE A 13 32.10 -3.75 5.83
C PHE A 13 31.31 -3.33 4.57
N ALA A 14 31.50 -4.03 3.45
CA ALA A 14 30.89 -3.65 2.15
C ALA A 14 29.67 -4.50 1.74
N VAL A 15 29.20 -5.42 2.59
CA VAL A 15 28.05 -6.28 2.28
C VAL A 15 27.03 -6.15 3.39
N GLY A 16 26.02 -5.29 3.20
CA GLY A 16 24.94 -5.21 4.18
C GLY A 16 23.96 -4.05 4.10
N LEU A 17 24.00 -3.20 3.07
CA LEU A 17 23.00 -2.12 2.90
C LEU A 17 22.13 -2.30 1.65
N ALA A 18 21.92 -3.54 1.22
CA ALA A 18 20.80 -3.90 0.36
C ALA A 18 19.69 -4.54 1.21
N GLY A 19 19.30 -3.88 2.30
CA GLY A 19 18.01 -4.10 2.90
C GLY A 19 16.98 -3.42 2.01
N CYS A 20 16.62 -4.04 0.89
CA CYS A 20 15.49 -3.59 0.09
C CYS A 20 14.26 -3.65 1.01
N ALA A 21 13.72 -2.49 1.38
CA ALA A 21 12.41 -2.42 2.02
C ALA A 21 11.43 -3.12 1.09
N SER A 22 10.95 -4.29 1.48
CA SER A 22 9.94 -5.03 0.74
C SER A 22 8.58 -4.40 1.05
N THR A 23 8.35 -3.20 0.51
CA THR A 23 7.01 -2.60 0.41
C THR A 23 6.26 -3.30 -0.72
N GLN A 24 5.01 -3.65 -0.50
CA GLN A 24 4.25 -4.28 -1.56
C GLN A 24 4.01 -3.24 -2.67
N PRO A 25 4.20 -3.59 -3.95
CA PRO A 25 3.99 -2.60 -5.01
C PRO A 25 2.54 -2.12 -5.01
N PRO A 26 2.30 -0.86 -5.40
CA PRO A 26 0.96 -0.35 -5.64
C PRO A 26 0.21 -1.26 -6.62
N ARG A 27 -1.09 -1.45 -6.39
CA ARG A 27 -1.92 -2.40 -7.17
C ARG A 27 -3.12 -1.72 -7.78
N ASP A 28 -3.50 -2.14 -8.97
CA ASP A 28 -4.74 -1.68 -9.60
C ASP A 28 -5.94 -2.01 -8.70
N VAL A 29 -6.77 -1.01 -8.41
CA VAL A 29 -7.88 -1.15 -7.46
C VAL A 29 -8.79 -2.31 -7.84
N ASP A 30 -9.05 -2.51 -9.13
CA ASP A 30 -9.90 -3.59 -9.64
C ASP A 30 -9.45 -4.98 -9.21
N THR A 31 -8.14 -5.18 -9.02
CA THR A 31 -7.54 -6.48 -8.66
C THR A 31 -7.68 -6.84 -7.18
N ILE A 32 -8.06 -5.87 -6.33
CA ILE A 32 -8.13 -6.05 -4.88
C ILE A 32 -9.48 -6.65 -4.49
N GLN A 33 -9.46 -7.66 -3.63
CA GLN A 33 -10.65 -8.31 -3.11
C GLN A 33 -11.40 -7.42 -2.12
N SER A 34 -12.72 -7.58 -2.10
CA SER A 34 -13.65 -6.86 -1.20
C SER A 34 -14.52 -7.78 -0.36
N SER A 35 -14.42 -9.09 -0.56
CA SER A 35 -15.38 -10.06 -0.03
C SER A 35 -15.40 -10.18 1.50
N LYS A 36 -14.34 -9.76 2.20
CA LYS A 36 -14.19 -9.92 3.65
C LYS A 36 -13.99 -8.60 4.39
N SER A 37 -14.24 -7.45 3.76
CA SER A 37 -14.23 -6.15 4.43
C SER A 37 -15.52 -5.38 4.18
N LYS A 38 -15.94 -4.61 5.19
CA LYS A 38 -17.15 -3.78 5.12
C LYS A 38 -16.95 -2.51 5.92
N THR A 39 -17.40 -1.39 5.37
CA THR A 39 -17.41 -0.12 6.08
C THR A 39 -18.53 -0.08 7.14
N LEU A 40 -18.21 0.45 8.32
CA LEU A 40 -19.17 0.76 9.38
C LEU A 40 -19.77 2.16 9.23
N THR A 41 -19.08 3.05 8.55
CA THR A 41 -19.50 4.41 8.23
C THR A 41 -19.38 4.66 6.74
N ASP A 42 -20.14 5.59 6.20
CA ASP A 42 -19.95 5.99 4.81
C ASP A 42 -18.52 6.52 4.60
N PRO A 43 -17.79 5.99 3.60
CA PRO A 43 -16.45 6.45 3.31
C PRO A 43 -16.47 7.91 2.82
N LYS A 44 -15.41 8.65 3.14
CA LYS A 44 -15.27 10.05 2.77
C LYS A 44 -13.92 10.30 2.14
N ILE A 45 -13.91 11.07 1.07
CA ILE A 45 -12.67 11.62 0.50
C ILE A 45 -12.16 12.68 1.48
N THR A 46 -10.98 12.44 2.07
CA THR A 46 -10.36 13.35 3.06
C THR A 46 -9.25 14.19 2.49
N GLU A 47 -8.57 13.70 1.47
CA GLU A 47 -7.56 14.46 0.73
C GLU A 47 -7.63 14.09 -0.74
N SER A 48 -7.48 15.10 -1.60
CA SER A 48 -7.36 14.89 -3.04
C SER A 48 -6.49 16.00 -3.61
N ASP A 49 -5.31 15.63 -4.07
CA ASP A 49 -4.48 16.48 -4.93
C ASP A 49 -4.60 15.98 -6.37
N GLY A 50 -4.03 16.72 -7.34
CA GLY A 50 -4.25 16.48 -8.77
C GLY A 50 -4.26 15.00 -9.20
N ASN A 51 -3.40 14.16 -8.62
CA ASN A 51 -3.33 12.73 -8.89
C ASN A 51 -3.49 11.83 -7.66
N SER A 52 -3.44 12.33 -6.43
CA SER A 52 -3.57 11.52 -5.22
C SER A 52 -4.97 11.63 -4.63
N LEU A 53 -5.41 10.57 -3.97
CA LEU A 53 -6.72 10.46 -3.34
C LEU A 53 -6.59 9.69 -2.02
N GLU A 54 -7.14 10.25 -0.95
CA GLU A 54 -7.30 9.56 0.32
C GLU A 54 -8.77 9.39 0.66
N ILE A 55 -9.15 8.16 1.03
CA ILE A 55 -10.51 7.83 1.46
C ILE A 55 -10.45 7.34 2.91
N THR A 56 -11.13 8.03 3.81
CA THR A 56 -11.22 7.70 5.24
C THR A 56 -12.56 7.06 5.58
N TYR A 57 -12.51 5.97 6.34
CA TYR A 57 -13.70 5.20 6.74
C TYR A 57 -13.44 4.35 7.97
N ALA A 58 -14.49 4.07 8.75
CA ALA A 58 -14.45 3.00 9.73
C ALA A 58 -14.80 1.67 9.04
N GLU A 59 -14.10 0.59 9.37
CA GLU A 59 -14.36 -0.74 8.78
C GLU A 59 -14.24 -1.86 9.80
N ILE A 60 -14.82 -3.00 9.41
CA ILE A 60 -14.48 -4.32 9.91
C ILE A 60 -13.91 -5.13 8.75
N SER A 61 -12.77 -5.78 8.96
CA SER A 61 -12.11 -6.61 7.95
C SER A 61 -11.70 -7.95 8.57
N MET A 62 -11.92 -9.04 7.84
CA MET A 62 -11.55 -10.39 8.22
C MET A 62 -10.51 -10.95 7.25
N GLY A 63 -9.25 -10.63 7.50
CA GLY A 63 -8.09 -11.16 6.78
C GLY A 63 -7.51 -10.19 5.75
N PHE A 64 -6.61 -10.74 4.92
CA PHE A 64 -5.86 -10.01 3.91
C PHE A 64 -6.33 -10.37 2.51
N ASP A 65 -5.99 -9.52 1.54
CA ASP A 65 -6.16 -9.83 0.13
C ASP A 65 -5.29 -11.04 -0.25
N SER A 66 -5.87 -12.04 -0.93
CA SER A 66 -5.14 -13.28 -1.23
C SER A 66 -4.13 -13.16 -2.38
N SER A 67 -4.13 -12.05 -3.12
CA SER A 67 -3.11 -11.74 -4.13
C SER A 67 -1.87 -11.06 -3.53
N CYS A 68 -1.95 -10.69 -2.24
CA CYS A 68 -0.82 -10.22 -1.45
C CYS A 68 -0.11 -11.39 -0.73
N ASN A 69 1.21 -11.27 -0.52
CA ASN A 69 1.91 -12.07 0.49
C ASN A 69 1.78 -11.46 1.91
N PRO A 70 0.92 -12.02 2.80
CA PRO A 70 0.66 -11.44 4.12
C PRO A 70 1.84 -11.60 5.10
N TYR A 71 2.85 -12.41 4.74
CA TYR A 71 4.02 -12.66 5.59
C TYR A 71 5.15 -11.65 5.38
N GLN A 72 5.02 -10.72 4.43
CA GLN A 72 5.89 -9.55 4.36
C GLN A 72 5.48 -8.47 5.39
N SER A 73 4.32 -8.63 6.04
CA SER A 73 3.54 -7.58 6.70
C SER A 73 3.65 -7.53 8.23
N PHE A 74 4.70 -8.09 8.84
CA PHE A 74 5.05 -7.76 10.24
C PHE A 74 5.93 -6.50 10.35
N SER A 75 5.98 -5.69 9.28
CA SER A 75 6.36 -4.28 9.37
C SER A 75 5.18 -3.52 9.94
N ASP A 76 5.41 -2.59 10.88
CA ASP A 76 4.39 -1.76 11.50
C ASP A 76 3.55 -0.94 10.47
N GLU A 77 3.97 -0.86 9.20
CA GLU A 77 3.20 -0.44 8.02
C GLU A 77 2.21 -1.53 7.51
N LEU A 78 1.36 -1.98 8.43
CA LEU A 78 0.49 -3.17 8.40
C LEU A 78 -0.69 -3.19 7.39
N ASN A 79 -0.64 -2.50 6.26
CA ASN A 79 -1.87 -2.23 5.48
C ASN A 79 -1.77 -2.29 3.95
N ASP A 80 -0.62 -2.64 3.39
CA ASP A 80 -0.47 -2.75 1.93
C ASP A 80 -1.30 -3.90 1.34
N CYS A 81 -1.70 -4.85 2.18
CA CYS A 81 -2.43 -6.09 1.84
C CYS A 81 -3.89 -6.07 2.24
N SER A 82 -4.39 -4.93 2.70
CA SER A 82 -5.76 -4.82 3.14
C SER A 82 -6.72 -5.03 1.98
N GLN A 83 -7.78 -5.79 2.24
CA GLN A 83 -8.93 -5.84 1.36
C GLN A 83 -9.61 -4.47 1.37
N LEU A 84 -10.09 -4.03 0.22
CA LEU A 84 -10.83 -2.77 0.12
C LEU A 84 -12.33 -3.05 0.16
N PRO A 85 -13.11 -2.41 1.04
CA PRO A 85 -14.55 -2.49 0.97
C PRO A 85 -15.05 -2.04 -0.41
N GLU A 86 -16.09 -2.71 -0.93
CA GLU A 86 -16.56 -2.50 -2.31
C GLU A 86 -16.91 -1.03 -2.59
N ASN A 87 -17.58 -0.35 -1.65
CA ASN A 87 -17.92 1.07 -1.78
C ASN A 87 -16.69 1.99 -1.84
N VAL A 88 -15.58 1.63 -1.19
CA VAL A 88 -14.30 2.36 -1.26
C VAL A 88 -13.65 2.15 -2.63
N LYS A 89 -13.68 0.92 -3.16
CA LYS A 89 -13.18 0.65 -4.54
C LYS A 89 -13.94 1.47 -5.57
N VAL A 90 -15.27 1.40 -5.53
CA VAL A 90 -16.14 2.13 -6.46
C VAL A 90 -15.87 3.64 -6.38
N MET A 91 -15.70 4.17 -5.17
CA MET A 91 -15.39 5.59 -4.98
C MET A 91 -14.03 5.98 -5.58
N ALA A 92 -12.99 5.17 -5.39
CA ALA A 92 -11.66 5.42 -5.95
C ALA A 92 -11.67 5.37 -7.49
N ILE A 93 -12.31 4.33 -8.06
CA ILE A 93 -12.45 4.17 -9.52
C ILE A 93 -13.22 5.36 -10.09
N ALA A 94 -14.40 5.67 -9.55
CA ALA A 94 -15.22 6.77 -10.03
C ALA A 94 -14.48 8.11 -9.98
N HIS A 95 -13.68 8.36 -8.94
CA HIS A 95 -12.88 9.59 -8.83
C HIS A 95 -11.82 9.70 -9.94
N CYS A 96 -11.10 8.62 -10.25
CA CYS A 96 -10.07 8.62 -11.29
C CYS A 96 -10.65 8.57 -12.72
N GLU A 97 -11.80 7.92 -12.89
CA GLU A 97 -12.49 7.78 -14.20
C GLU A 97 -12.91 9.14 -14.76
N VAL A 98 -13.28 10.11 -13.90
CA VAL A 98 -13.58 11.50 -14.31
C VAL A 98 -12.40 12.16 -15.06
N LYS A 99 -11.18 11.69 -14.83
CA LYS A 99 -9.94 12.16 -15.46
C LYS A 99 -9.42 11.19 -16.54
N ASP A 100 -10.21 10.19 -16.94
CA ASP A 100 -9.82 9.08 -17.82
C ASP A 100 -8.57 8.31 -17.33
N LYS A 101 -8.45 8.16 -16.01
CA LYS A 101 -7.33 7.49 -15.34
C LYS A 101 -7.80 6.25 -14.58
N LYS A 102 -6.91 5.29 -14.38
CA LYS A 102 -7.15 4.16 -13.49
C LYS A 102 -6.78 4.51 -12.05
N ALA A 103 -7.47 3.90 -11.08
CA ALA A 103 -7.15 4.03 -9.67
C ALA A 103 -6.14 2.95 -9.26
N VAL A 104 -5.04 3.37 -8.63
CA VAL A 104 -3.99 2.51 -8.10
C VAL A 104 -3.94 2.67 -6.58
N PHE A 105 -4.01 1.58 -5.85
CA PHE A 105 -4.00 1.53 -4.39
C PHE A 105 -2.57 1.38 -3.85
N HIS A 106 -2.22 2.21 -2.89
CA HIS A 106 -0.88 2.25 -2.27
C HIS A 106 -0.83 1.61 -0.89
N GLY A 107 -1.97 1.21 -0.34
CA GLY A 107 -2.08 0.74 1.04
C GLY A 107 -3.00 1.62 1.87
N SER A 108 -3.23 1.17 3.09
CA SER A 108 -4.04 1.87 4.08
C SER A 108 -3.21 2.30 5.30
N GLY A 109 -3.77 3.16 6.13
CA GLY A 109 -3.22 3.56 7.41
C GLY A 109 -4.33 3.68 8.44
N LYS A 110 -3.97 4.10 9.65
CA LYS A 110 -4.93 4.55 10.66
C LYS A 110 -4.68 6.01 10.97
N ASN A 111 -5.75 6.80 11.08
CA ASN A 111 -5.65 8.16 11.62
C ASN A 111 -5.74 8.16 13.15
N LEU A 112 -5.67 9.35 13.77
CA LEU A 112 -5.75 9.52 15.23
C LEU A 112 -7.04 8.94 15.85
N LEU A 113 -8.13 8.88 15.09
CA LEU A 113 -9.41 8.32 15.52
C LEU A 113 -9.53 6.82 15.25
N GLN A 114 -8.42 6.15 14.90
CA GLN A 114 -8.38 4.73 14.55
C GLN A 114 -9.25 4.37 13.32
N MET A 115 -9.61 5.35 12.50
CA MET A 115 -10.28 5.11 11.21
C MET A 115 -9.26 4.67 10.17
N THR A 116 -9.67 3.80 9.26
CA THR A 116 -8.86 3.43 8.09
C THR A 116 -8.75 4.61 7.14
N VAL A 117 -7.53 4.89 6.66
CA VAL A 117 -7.25 5.86 5.62
C VAL A 117 -6.59 5.13 4.46
N SER A 118 -7.29 4.96 3.34
CA SER A 118 -6.75 4.28 2.16
C SER A 118 -6.23 5.29 1.15
N LYS A 119 -5.02 5.05 0.66
CA LYS A 119 -4.30 5.94 -0.26
C LYS A 119 -4.35 5.40 -1.68
N PHE A 120 -4.62 6.29 -2.62
CA PHE A 120 -4.76 5.98 -4.03
C PHE A 120 -4.05 7.03 -4.89
N THR A 121 -3.63 6.61 -6.08
CA THR A 121 -3.24 7.52 -7.17
C THR A 121 -4.07 7.26 -8.42
N CYS A 122 -4.30 8.30 -9.19
CA CYS A 122 -4.86 8.21 -10.53
C CYS A 122 -3.73 8.18 -11.56
N GLU A 123 -3.59 7.06 -12.24
CA GLU A 123 -2.54 6.80 -13.22
C GLU A 123 -3.11 6.60 -14.62
N THR A 124 -2.27 6.73 -15.64
CA THR A 124 -2.68 6.45 -17.03
C THR A 124 -3.09 4.99 -17.16
N LYS A 125 -4.17 4.73 -17.91
CA LYS A 125 -4.71 3.38 -18.12
C LYS A 125 -3.73 2.45 -18.87
N ASN A 126 -2.71 3.01 -19.54
CA ASN A 126 -1.60 2.30 -20.17
C ASN A 126 -0.28 2.68 -19.47
N SER A 127 0.37 1.73 -18.82
CA SER A 127 1.78 1.75 -18.42
C SER A 127 2.34 0.36 -18.60
#